data_AF-A0A6L6JQ32-F1
#
_entry.id   AF-A0A6L6JQ32-F1
#
_cell.length_a   1.000
_cell.length_b   1.000
_cell.length_c   1.000
_cell.angle_alpha   90.00
_cell.angle_beta   90.00
_cell.angle_gamma   90.00
#
_symmetry.space_group_name_H-M   'P 1'
#
loop_
_entity.id
_entity.type
_entity.pdbx_description
1 polymer ?
#
loop_
_entity_poly.entity_id
_entity_poly.type
_entity_poly.pdbx_seq_one_letter_code
_entity_poly.pdbx_strand_id
1 'polypeptide(L)' 'MIRAFSVFILLLCNLLQPAYAYIGPGGGLTAIGAIIAVIAVVIVIFFGFLWYPIKRLRKKWQSRRRETDSSDKTS' A
#
# COMPACT_ATOMS: atom_id res chain seq x y z
N MET A 1 34.00 -4.06 43.46
CA MET A 1 34.39 -4.71 42.20
C MET A 1 33.22 -4.85 41.23
N ILE A 2 32.10 -5.48 41.61
CA ILE A 2 30.91 -5.68 40.75
C ILE A 2 30.31 -4.37 40.19
N ARG A 3 30.26 -3.30 40.99
CA ARG A 3 29.75 -1.99 40.55
C ARG A 3 30.63 -1.32 39.48
N ALA A 4 31.95 -1.40 39.63
CA ALA A 4 32.88 -0.86 38.63
C ALA A 4 32.81 -1.64 37.31
N PHE A 5 32.64 -2.97 37.40
CA PHE A 5 32.46 -3.84 36.24
C PHE A 5 31.15 -3.56 35.49
N SER A 6 30.06 -3.30 36.22
CA SER A 6 28.76 -2.93 35.64
C SER A 6 28.80 -1.56 34.96
N VAL A 7 29.47 -0.57 35.57
CA VAL A 7 29.68 0.75 34.94
C VAL A 7 30.55 0.63 33.70
N PHE A 8 31.59 -0.20 33.74
CA PHE A 8 32.46 -0.46 32.60
C PHE A 8 31.69 -1.09 31.42
N ILE A 9 30.83 -2.08 31.70
CA ILE A 9 29.94 -2.70 30.69
C ILE A 9 28.96 -1.69 30.09
N LEU A 10 28.36 -0.82 30.92
CA LEU A 10 27.47 0.24 30.45
C LEU A 10 28.20 1.26 29.55
N LEU A 11 29.46 1.57 29.88
CA LEU A 11 30.31 2.47 29.09
C LEU A 11 30.68 1.86 27.73
N LEU A 12 31.00 0.56 27.72
CA LEU A 12 31.25 -0.23 26.50
C LEU A 12 30.03 -0.31 25.58
N CYS A 13 28.83 -0.42 26.14
CA CYS A 13 27.60 -0.50 25.36
C CYS A 13 27.27 0.83 24.64
N ASN A 14 27.63 1.97 25.22
CA ASN A 14 27.44 3.29 24.61
C ASN A 14 28.41 3.57 23.44
N LEU A 15 29.57 2.91 23.40
CA LEU A 15 30.53 3.02 22.28
C LEU A 15 30.02 2.31 21.01
N LEU A 16 29.07 1.39 21.17
CA LEU A 16 28.41 0.67 20.09
C LEU A 16 27.24 1.49 19.53
N GLN A 17 27.51 2.71 19.05
CA GLN A 17 26.51 3.43 18.29
C GLN A 17 26.29 2.72 16.94
N PRO A 18 25.05 2.36 16.58
CA PRO A 18 24.79 1.78 15.27
C PRO A 18 25.15 2.82 14.21
N ALA A 19 26.07 2.46 13.31
CA ALA A 19 26.38 3.29 12.16
C ALA A 19 25.15 3.32 11.24
N TYR A 20 24.29 4.33 11.41
CA TYR A 20 23.09 4.57 10.60
C TYR A 20 23.37 4.74 9.09
N ALA A 21 24.65 4.80 8.70
CA ALA A 21 25.09 4.78 7.32
C ALA A 21 25.00 3.38 6.66
N TYR A 22 24.90 2.29 7.43
CA TYR A 22 24.71 0.95 6.89
C TYR A 22 23.24 0.57 6.88
N ILE A 23 22.48 1.21 5.99
CA ILE A 23 21.28 0.56 5.44
C ILE A 23 21.82 -0.61 4.62
N GLY A 24 21.90 -1.78 5.25
CA GLY A 24 22.32 -3.00 4.58
C GLY A 24 21.42 -3.29 3.36
N PRO A 25 21.89 -4.09 2.39
CA PRO A 25 21.14 -4.33 1.15
C PRO A 25 19.69 -4.80 1.40
N GLY A 26 19.43 -5.52 2.51
CA GLY A 26 18.07 -5.89 2.91
C GLY A 26 17.23 -4.74 3.49
N GLY A 27 17.82 -3.85 4.29
CA GLY A 27 17.12 -2.69 4.86
C GLY A 27 16.71 -1.68 3.79
N GLY A 28 17.60 -1.45 2.80
CA GLY A 28 17.33 -0.51 1.72
C GLY A 28 16.26 -1.03 0.77
N LEU A 29 16.36 -2.31 0.40
CA LEU A 29 15.40 -2.94 -0.51
C LEU A 29 13.98 -2.99 0.09
N THR A 30 13.86 -3.27 1.39
CA THR A 30 12.56 -3.26 2.09
C THR A 30 11.99 -1.86 2.21
N ALA A 31 12.81 -0.85 2.52
CA ALA A 31 12.36 0.55 2.55
C ALA A 31 11.84 1.03 1.19
N ILE A 32 12.58 0.75 0.11
CA ILE A 32 12.16 1.06 -1.26
C ILE A 32 10.87 0.30 -1.61
N GLY A 33 10.81 -0.99 -1.30
CA GLY A 33 9.63 -1.81 -1.54
C GLY A 33 8.38 -1.30 -0.82
N ALA A 34 8.51 -0.83 0.42
CA ALA A 34 7.41 -0.25 1.19
C ALA A 34 6.89 1.04 0.53
N ILE A 35 7.79 1.92 0.07
CA ILE A 35 7.40 3.16 -0.64
C ILE A 35 6.62 2.83 -1.91
N ILE A 36 7.14 1.90 -2.73
CA ILE A 36 6.48 1.46 -3.96
C ILE A 36 5.10 0.85 -3.65
N ALA A 37 5.00 0.02 -2.62
CA ALA A 37 3.74 -0.60 -2.21
C ALA A 37 2.70 0.44 -1.80
N VAL A 38 3.08 1.46 -1.03
CA VAL A 38 2.18 2.56 -0.64
C VAL A 38 1.68 3.32 -1.87
N ILE A 39 2.58 3.67 -2.79
CA ILE A 39 2.20 4.35 -4.05
C ILE A 39 1.23 3.49 -4.86
N ALA A 40 1.52 2.20 -5.00
CA ALA A 40 0.64 1.27 -5.71
C ALA A 40 -0.75 1.19 -5.06
N VAL A 41 -0.83 1.11 -3.74
CA VAL A 41 -2.11 1.11 -2.99
C VAL A 41 -2.88 2.41 -3.24
N VAL A 42 -2.22 3.56 -3.20
CA VAL A 42 -2.87 4.85 -3.49
C VAL A 42 -3.47 4.85 -4.90
N ILE A 43 -2.72 4.42 -5.91
CA ILE A 43 -3.21 4.33 -7.30
C ILE A 43 -4.41 3.38 -7.38
N VAL A 44 -4.33 2.20 -6.75
CA VAL A 44 -5.42 1.23 -6.73
C VAL A 44 -6.68 1.81 -6.05
N ILE A 45 -6.54 2.60 -4.99
CA ILE A 45 -7.68 3.28 -4.36
C ILE A 45 -8.33 4.26 -5.32
N PHE A 46 -7.55 5.10 -6.01
CA PHE A 46 -8.08 6.04 -7.00
C PHE A 46 -8.78 5.33 -8.17
N PHE A 47 -8.13 4.33 -8.77
CA PHE A 47 -8.70 3.59 -9.90
C PHE A 47 -9.86 2.67 -9.48
N GLY A 48 -9.77 2.02 -8.33
CA GLY A 48 -10.81 1.17 -7.78
C GLY A 48 -12.06 1.97 -7.46
N PHE A 49 -11.90 3.17 -6.89
CA PHE A 49 -13.00 4.09 -6.67
C PHE A 49 -13.62 4.56 -7.98
N LEU A 50 -12.83 4.81 -9.03
CA LEU A 50 -13.34 5.24 -10.34
C LEU A 50 -14.03 4.11 -11.13
N TRP A 51 -13.55 2.87 -11.02
CA TRP A 51 -14.12 1.74 -11.75
C TRP A 51 -15.49 1.31 -11.22
N TYR A 52 -15.70 1.39 -9.90
CA TYR A 52 -16.96 1.03 -9.25
C TYR A 52 -18.19 1.75 -9.82
N PRO A 53 -18.24 3.09 -9.95
CA PRO A 53 -19.38 3.81 -10.51
C PRO A 53 -19.56 3.53 -12.01
N ILE A 54 -18.46 3.45 -12.79
CA ILE A 54 -18.52 3.18 -14.24
C ILE A 54 -19.17 1.82 -14.50
N LYS A 55 -18.73 0.78 -13.78
CA LYS A 55 -19.30 -0.57 -13.91
C LYS A 55 -20.77 -0.60 -13.49
N ARG A 56 -21.15 0.14 -12.44
CA ARG A 56 -22.54 0.25 -11.97
C ARG A 56 -23.46 0.89 -13.03
N LEU A 57 -23.00 1.96 -13.68
CA LEU A 57 -23.79 2.67 -14.69
C LEU A 57 -23.98 1.84 -15.96
N ARG A 58 -22.96 1.13 -16.44
CA ARG A 58 -23.05 0.24 -17.62
C ARG A 58 -24.16 -0.81 -17.48
N LYS A 59 -24.34 -1.38 -16.29
CA LYS A 59 -25.39 -2.38 -16.04
C LYS A 59 -26.80 -1.78 -16.16
N LYS A 60 -26.98 -0.53 -15.70
CA LYS A 60 -28.27 0.18 -15.77
C LYS A 60 -28.66 0.54 -17.22
N TRP A 61 -27.68 0.80 -18.07
CA TRP A 61 -27.89 1.17 -19.48
C TRP A 61 -28.27 -0.04 -20.34
N GLN A 62 -27.75 -1.23 -20.00
CA GLN A 62 -28.10 -2.47 -20.69
C GLN A 62 -29.54 -2.92 -20.43
N SER A 63 -30.07 -2.68 -19.23
CA SER A 63 -31.47 -2.99 -18.90
C SER A 63 -32.46 -2.13 -19.69
N ARG A 64 -32.19 -0.83 -19.81
CA ARG A 64 -33.02 0.12 -20.58
C ARG A 64 -33.15 -0.25 -22.06
N ARG A 65 -32.08 -0.74 -22.68
CA ARG A 65 -32.09 -1.12 -24.11
C ARG A 65 -32.96 -2.33 -24.42
N ARG A 66 -33.24 -3.20 -23.45
CA ARG A 66 -34.09 -4.39 -23.68
C ARG A 66 -35.59 -4.06 -23.66
N GLU A 67 -36.00 -3.05 -22.89
CA GLU A 67 -37.42 -2.64 -22.83
C GLU A 67 -37.87 -1.97 -24.14
N THR A 68 -37.03 -1.13 -24.75
CA THR A 68 -37.36 -0.45 -26.01
C THR A 68 -37.47 -1.40 -27.21
N ASP A 69 -36.68 -2.48 -27.25
CA ASP A 69 -36.72 -3.47 -28.36
C ASP A 69 -37.86 -4.51 -28.22
N SER A 70 -38.51 -4.54 -27.05
CA SER A 70 -39.67 -5.39 -26.77
C SER A 70 -41.00 -4.69 -27.08
N SER A 71 -41.05 -3.37 -26.88
CA SER A 71 -42.25 -2.56 -27.15
C SER A 71 -42.48 -2.30 -28.64
N ASP A 72 -41.44 -2.38 -29.46
CA ASP A 72 -41.50 -2.11 -30.91
C ASP A 72 -41.98 -3.34 -31.73
N LYS A 73 -42.03 -4.54 -31.13
CA LYS A 73 -42.47 -5.78 -31.80
C LYS A 73 -43.97 -6.10 -31.62
N THR A 74 -44.75 -5.22 -30.99
CA THR A 74 -46.18 -5.45 -30.67
C THR A 74 -47.13 -4.39 -31.22
N SER A 75 -46.66 -3.48 -32.10
CA SER A 75 -47.50 -2.53 -32.85
C SER A 75 -47.53 -2.85 -34.33
#